data_AF-X1UFH1-F1
#
_entry.id   AF-X1UFH1-F1
#
_cell.length_a   1.000
_cell.length_b   1.000
_cell.length_c   1.000
_cell.angle_alpha   90.00
_cell.angle_beta   90.00
_cell.angle_gamma   90.00
#
_symmetry.space_group_name_H-M   'P 1'
#
loop_
_entity.id
_entity.type
_entity.pdbx_description
1 polymer ?
#
loop_
_entity_poly.entity_id
_entity_poly.type
_entity_poly.pdbx_seq_one_letter_code
_entity_poly.pdbx_strand_id
1 'polypeptide(L)'
;GYDAVGTLSSVGIIINKNVIPFDKLDPIITSGIRVGTPAVTTQGMGVEQMYKIGEYISGALKNRSNPSKLKEIASKVKKLANDFPVYSNLGV
;
A
#
# COMPACT_ATOMS: atom_id res chain seq x y z
N GLY A 1 -3.08 -12.40 -5.21
CA GLY A 1 -3.44 -11.02 -5.60
C GLY A 1 -4.53 -10.48 -4.69
N TYR A 2 -5.70 -11.13 -4.66
CA TYR A 2 -6.81 -10.79 -3.76
C TYR A 2 -6.41 -10.69 -2.28
N ASP A 3 -5.66 -11.68 -1.79
CA ASP A 3 -5.10 -11.73 -0.44
C ASP A 3 -4.15 -10.55 -0.13
N ALA A 4 -3.31 -10.18 -1.10
CA ALA A 4 -2.39 -9.05 -0.98
C ALA A 4 -3.14 -7.71 -0.85
N VAL A 5 -4.21 -7.50 -1.64
CA VAL A 5 -5.07 -6.32 -1.52
C VAL A 5 -5.70 -6.24 -0.14
N GLY A 6 -6.25 -7.34 0.38
CA GLY A 6 -6.85 -7.38 1.71
C GLY A 6 -5.83 -7.06 2.81
N THR A 7 -4.64 -7.65 2.73
CA THR A 7 -3.54 -7.40 3.68
C THR A 7 -3.11 -5.93 3.66
N LEU A 8 -2.85 -5.37 2.47
CA LEU A 8 -2.38 -3.98 2.34
C LEU A 8 -3.45 -2.97 2.74
N SER A 9 -4.72 -3.24 2.43
CA SER A 9 -5.83 -2.38 2.83
C SER A 9 -5.97 -2.32 4.36
N SER A 10 -5.73 -3.43 5.05
CA SER A 10 -5.77 -3.48 6.53
C SER A 10 -4.70 -2.62 7.22
N VAL A 11 -3.63 -2.25 6.50
CA VAL A 11 -2.58 -1.34 7.00
C VAL A 11 -2.65 0.05 6.38
N GLY A 12 -3.73 0.37 5.65
CA GLY A 12 -3.96 1.70 5.07
C GLY A 12 -3.28 1.93 3.72
N ILE A 13 -2.83 0.88 3.02
CA ILE A 13 -2.26 0.96 1.67
C ILE A 13 -3.28 0.44 0.67
N ILE A 14 -3.82 1.33 -0.17
CA ILE A 14 -4.87 1.01 -1.13
C ILE A 14 -4.27 0.75 -2.51
N ILE A 15 -4.48 -0.46 -3.03
CA ILE A 15 -3.97 -0.94 -4.32
C ILE A 15 -4.99 -1.86 -4.99
N ASN A 16 -4.73 -2.24 -6.24
CA ASN A 16 -5.59 -3.14 -6.99
C ASN A 16 -4.89 -4.48 -7.27
N LYS A 17 -5.64 -5.58 -7.22
CA LYS A 17 -5.20 -6.87 -7.76
C LYS A 17 -5.15 -6.78 -9.28
N ASN A 18 -4.22 -7.48 -9.91
CA ASN A 18 -4.05 -7.42 -11.36
C ASN A 18 -3.54 -8.77 -11.88
N VAL A 19 -4.06 -9.20 -13.01
CA VAL A 19 -3.54 -10.37 -13.73
C VAL A 19 -2.09 -10.12 -14.17
N ILE A 20 -1.30 -11.17 -14.18
CA ILE A 20 0.06 -11.16 -14.76
C ILE A 20 0.08 -11.99 -16.05
N PRO A 21 1.11 -11.87 -16.90
CA PRO A 21 1.27 -12.76 -18.05
C PRO A 21 1.23 -14.23 -17.61
N PHE A 22 0.40 -15.03 -18.30
CA PHE A 22 0.23 -16.47 -18.02
C PHE A 22 -0.23 -16.78 -16.58
N ASP A 23 -1.03 -15.90 -15.97
CA ASP A 23 -1.60 -16.12 -14.63
C ASP A 23 -2.36 -17.46 -14.57
N LYS A 24 -2.02 -18.29 -13.59
CA LYS A 24 -2.63 -19.62 -13.37
C LYS A 24 -3.83 -19.56 -12.43
N LEU A 25 -4.01 -18.45 -11.73
CA LEU A 25 -5.14 -18.25 -10.81
C LEU A 25 -6.35 -17.69 -11.55
N ASP A 26 -7.51 -17.90 -10.96
CA ASP A 26 -8.77 -17.35 -11.44
C ASP A 26 -8.71 -15.80 -11.57
N PRO A 27 -9.30 -15.19 -12.62
CA PRO A 27 -9.29 -13.74 -12.83
C PRO A 27 -9.85 -12.91 -11.66
N ILE A 28 -10.72 -13.47 -10.82
CA ILE A 28 -11.24 -12.82 -9.61
C ILE A 28 -10.17 -12.77 -8.52
N ILE A 29 -9.27 -13.75 -8.46
CA ILE A 29 -8.24 -13.87 -7.43
C ILE A 29 -6.96 -13.16 -7.88
N THR A 30 -6.46 -13.50 -9.08
CA THR A 30 -5.18 -13.06 -9.67
C THR A 30 -3.95 -13.38 -8.82
N SER A 31 -2.77 -13.49 -9.44
CA SER A 31 -1.49 -13.66 -8.73
C SER A 31 -0.66 -12.37 -8.60
N GLY A 32 -1.11 -11.25 -9.19
CA GLY A 32 -0.41 -9.97 -9.16
C GLY A 32 -1.13 -8.83 -8.44
N ILE A 33 -0.39 -7.72 -8.29
CA ILE A 33 -0.88 -6.43 -7.82
C ILE A 33 -0.36 -5.31 -8.72
N ARG A 34 -1.11 -4.21 -8.83
CA ARG A 34 -0.69 -3.00 -9.55
C ARG A 34 -0.50 -1.87 -8.56
N VAL A 35 0.70 -1.29 -8.57
CA VAL A 35 1.10 -0.16 -7.71
C VAL A 35 1.36 1.04 -8.59
N GLY A 36 0.92 2.23 -8.15
CA GLY A 36 1.14 3.49 -8.83
C GLY A 36 1.55 4.58 -7.86
N THR A 37 2.42 5.47 -8.29
CA THR A 37 2.92 6.63 -7.53
C THR A 37 2.18 7.96 -7.74
N PRO A 38 1.38 8.21 -8.81
CA PRO A 38 0.86 9.56 -9.09
C PRO A 38 0.16 10.26 -7.92
N ALA A 39 -0.68 9.55 -7.16
CA ALA A 39 -1.41 10.13 -6.04
C ALA A 39 -0.47 10.64 -4.94
N VAL A 40 0.43 9.78 -4.46
CA VAL A 40 1.38 10.14 -3.40
C VAL A 40 2.42 11.16 -3.86
N THR A 41 2.82 11.12 -5.14
CA THR A 41 3.68 12.15 -5.73
C THR A 41 2.97 13.51 -5.79
N THR A 42 1.67 13.53 -6.11
CA THR A 42 0.86 14.77 -6.09
C THR A 42 0.75 15.34 -4.67
N GLN A 43 0.73 14.49 -3.64
CA GLN A 43 0.78 14.91 -2.23
C GLN A 43 2.16 15.41 -1.77
N GLY A 44 3.18 15.39 -2.63
CA GLY A 44 4.53 15.88 -2.32
C GLY A 44 5.51 14.81 -1.83
N MET A 45 5.15 13.53 -1.88
CA MET A 45 6.07 12.45 -1.49
C MET A 45 7.14 12.22 -2.57
N GLY A 46 8.40 12.14 -2.14
CA GLY A 46 9.57 11.92 -3.00
C GLY A 46 10.17 10.52 -2.88
N VAL A 47 11.42 10.38 -3.34
CA VAL A 47 12.14 9.10 -3.41
C VAL A 47 12.27 8.41 -2.05
N GLU A 48 12.61 9.16 -1.00
CA GLU A 48 12.75 8.60 0.35
C GLU A 48 11.44 8.01 0.89
N GLN A 49 10.31 8.67 0.62
CA GLN A 49 9.00 8.16 0.99
C GLN A 49 8.64 6.93 0.17
N MET A 50 9.04 6.85 -1.11
CA MET A 50 8.82 5.64 -1.92
C MET A 50 9.56 4.42 -1.37
N TYR A 51 10.79 4.60 -0.86
CA TYR A 51 11.49 3.51 -0.17
C TYR A 51 10.71 3.02 1.05
N LYS A 52 10.23 3.93 1.91
CA LYS A 52 9.41 3.58 3.08
C LYS A 52 8.12 2.85 2.69
N ILE A 53 7.43 3.33 1.65
CA ILE A 53 6.21 2.69 1.13
C ILE A 53 6.52 1.27 0.65
N GLY A 54 7.63 1.06 -0.08
CA GLY A 54 8.08 -0.27 -0.50
C GLY A 54 8.38 -1.20 0.68
N GLU A 55 9.02 -0.69 1.73
CA GLU A 55 9.27 -1.43 2.97
C GLU A 55 7.96 -1.81 3.69
N TYR A 56 6.98 -0.91 3.74
CA TYR A 56 5.69 -1.17 4.36
C TYR A 56 4.89 -2.22 3.59
N ILE A 57 4.89 -2.15 2.26
CA ILE A 57 4.27 -3.16 1.38
C ILE A 57 4.91 -4.53 1.63
N SER A 58 6.24 -4.61 1.52
CA SER A 58 7.00 -5.85 1.71
C SER A 58 6.80 -6.42 3.12
N GLY A 59 6.89 -5.56 4.14
CA GLY A 59 6.71 -5.91 5.53
C GLY A 59 5.32 -6.47 5.83
N ALA A 60 4.26 -5.84 5.30
CA ALA A 60 2.89 -6.28 5.52
C ALA A 60 2.63 -7.63 4.85
N LEU A 61 3.05 -7.80 3.59
CA LEU A 61 2.84 -9.05 2.86
C LEU A 61 3.62 -10.23 3.47
N LYS A 62 4.85 -10.02 3.94
CA LYS A 62 5.65 -11.04 4.64
C LYS A 62 5.10 -11.41 6.01
N ASN A 63 4.37 -10.50 6.66
CA ASN A 63 3.82 -10.67 8.00
C ASN A 63 2.29 -10.73 8.03
N ARG A 64 1.65 -11.13 6.92
CA ARG A 64 0.19 -11.11 6.75
C ARG A 64 -0.60 -11.88 7.82
N SER A 65 0.03 -12.83 8.51
CA SER A 65 -0.58 -13.62 9.59
C SER A 65 -0.17 -13.14 10.99
N ASN A 66 0.51 -11.99 11.12
CA ASN A 66 0.98 -11.44 12.39
C ASN A 66 0.27 -10.09 12.68
N PRO A 67 -0.84 -10.10 13.44
CA PRO A 67 -1.63 -8.91 13.71
C PRO A 67 -0.85 -7.78 14.40
N SER A 68 0.10 -8.13 15.27
CA SER A 68 0.94 -7.15 15.96
C SER A 68 1.82 -6.38 14.97
N LYS A 69 2.44 -7.09 14.02
CA LYS A 69 3.24 -6.46 12.96
C LYS A 69 2.40 -5.65 11.99
N LEU A 70 1.21 -6.11 11.63
CA LEU A 70 0.29 -5.33 10.80
C LEU A 70 -0.13 -4.03 11.50
N LYS A 71 -0.42 -4.06 12.80
CA LYS A 71 -0.74 -2.86 13.59
C LYS A 71 0.43 -1.87 13.66
N GLU A 72 1.65 -2.38 13.82
CA GLU A 72 2.88 -1.57 13.80
C GLU A 72 3.03 -0.87 12.44
N ILE A 73 2.88 -1.60 11.34
CA ILE A 73 3.00 -1.06 9.98
C ILE A 73 1.88 -0.05 9.70
N ALA A 74 0.64 -0.35 10.06
CA ALA A 74 -0.49 0.57 9.91
C ALA A 74 -0.23 1.92 10.61
N SER A 75 0.40 1.88 11.80
CA SER A 75 0.78 3.10 12.53
C SER A 75 1.85 3.91 11.78
N LYS A 76 2.84 3.24 11.16
CA LYS A 76 3.87 3.89 10.33
C LYS A 76 3.28 4.49 9.05
N VAL A 77 2.39 3.76 8.37
CA VAL A 77 1.66 4.23 7.18
C VAL A 77 0.84 5.47 7.52
N LYS A 78 0.06 5.43 8.61
CA LYS A 78 -0.74 6.57 9.07
C LYS A 78 0.13 7.79 9.38
N LYS A 79 1.26 7.59 10.07
CA LYS A 79 2.21 8.67 10.35
C LYS A 79 2.72 9.30 9.05
N LEU A 80 3.18 8.48 8.10
CA LEU A 80 3.65 8.99 6.80
C LEU A 80 2.55 9.74 6.05
N ALA A 81 1.32 9.24 6.04
CA ALA A 81 0.21 9.94 5.37
C ALA A 81 -0.11 11.29 6.01
N ASN A 82 -0.03 11.40 7.35
CA ASN A 82 -0.28 12.65 8.07
C ASN A 82 0.79 13.72 7.79
N ASP A 83 2.02 13.32 7.47
CA ASP A 83 3.09 14.25 7.10
C ASP A 83 2.86 14.89 5.71
N PHE A 84 1.93 14.34 4.90
CA PHE A 84 1.62 14.79 3.52
C PHE A 84 0.09 14.93 3.30
N PRO A 85 -0.57 15.92 3.92
CA PRO A 85 -2.02 16.09 3.80
C PRO A 85 -2.44 16.44 2.37
N VAL A 86 -3.60 15.92 1.95
CA VAL A 86 -4.12 16.04 0.57
C VAL A 86 -4.51 17.47 0.21
N TYR A 87 -4.94 18.27 1.20
CA TYR A 87 -5.62 19.55 0.99
C TYR A 87 -5.01 20.69 1.79
N SER A 88 -3.68 20.74 1.92
CA SER A 88 -2.96 21.79 2.66
C SER A 88 -3.34 23.21 2.23
N ASN A 89 -3.79 23.37 0.98
CA ASN A 89 -4.09 24.66 0.35
C ASN A 89 -5.58 25.04 0.41
N LEU A 90 -6.47 24.17 0.94
CA LEU A 90 -7.91 24.45 0.98
C LEU A 90 -8.39 25.09 2.30
N GLY A 91 -7.49 25.36 3.26
CA GLY A 91 -7.85 26.07 4.50
C GLY A 91 -8.88 25.35 5.37
N VAL A 92 -9.05 24.04 5.16
CA VAL A 92 -9.93 23.15 5.95
C VAL A 92 -9.12 22.35 6.95
#